data_AF-A0A0S4KIU4-F1
#
_entry.id   AF-A0A0S4KIU4-F1
#
_cell.length_a   1.000
_cell.length_b   1.000
_cell.length_c   1.000
_cell.angle_alpha   90.00
_cell.angle_beta   90.00
_cell.angle_gamma   90.00
#
_symmetry.space_group_name_H-M   'P 1'
#
loop_
_entity.id
_entity.type
_entity.pdbx_description
1 polymer ?
#
loop_
_entity_poly.entity_id
_entity_poly.type
_entity_poly.pdbx_seq_one_letter_code
_entity_poly.pdbx_strand_id
1 'polypeptide(L)'
;IEVLCKHIKTRLESTLDQRKVLSSGGPQALNSAIVTYFQLDGIFGYFSNKTNDILGASASLSVLIAHGKLEVLRTFFDLLKQTTQRLSHVRVRDVGVPAEAQELLRVDKSMMDYMDLSLVVHSDREGEFAPILGAVVDPIIAMLNSQQQTELDDARRLVLKINVLSSVQVCLTGYSFTSQRSKVIGDMVNLDTTSFVDFSTSKILASFGFDQLHLSVDPAAALQTLQQFYSYTATAGALPIAHIEAFQSVRLRESIASRITENVCSVYDQRFHATPAVSNVDRSAFEPRKLRVMLDASSSASS
;
A
#
# COMPACT_ATOMS: atom_id res chain seq x y z
N ILE A 1 16.15 25.95 35.80
CA ILE A 1 14.67 25.86 35.80
C ILE A 1 14.05 27.06 35.08
N GLU A 2 14.37 28.31 35.44
CA GLU A 2 13.86 29.51 34.72
C GLU A 2 14.15 29.52 33.22
N VAL A 3 15.39 29.20 32.80
CA VAL A 3 15.74 29.10 31.38
C VAL A 3 14.90 28.03 30.66
N LEU A 4 14.57 26.95 31.37
CA LEU A 4 13.75 25.83 30.86
C LEU A 4 12.28 26.25 30.71
N CYS A 5 11.72 26.90 31.73
CA CYS A 5 10.37 27.46 31.68
C CYS A 5 10.25 28.52 30.58
N LYS A 6 11.30 29.32 30.37
CA LYS A 6 11.36 30.29 29.28
C LYS A 6 11.36 29.59 27.92
N HIS A 7 12.14 28.52 27.74
CA HIS A 7 12.19 27.78 26.47
C HIS A 7 10.87 27.04 26.16
N ILE A 8 10.28 26.37 27.17
CA ILE A 8 8.98 25.70 27.05
C ILE A 8 7.88 26.73 26.78
N LYS A 9 7.88 27.86 27.49
CA LYS A 9 6.93 28.96 27.27
C LYS A 9 7.06 29.55 25.87
N THR A 10 8.28 29.87 25.40
CA THR A 10 8.50 30.41 24.05
C THR A 10 8.08 29.41 22.97
N ARG A 11 8.35 28.10 23.14
CA ARG A 11 7.84 27.08 22.20
C ARG A 11 6.32 26.96 22.28
N LEU A 12 5.72 26.91 23.46
CA LEU A 12 4.26 26.84 23.62
C LEU A 12 3.56 28.07 23.04
N GLU A 13 4.09 29.28 23.26
CA GLU A 13 3.59 30.54 22.69
C GLU A 13 3.70 30.52 21.16
N SER A 14 4.86 30.10 20.61
CA SER A 14 5.02 29.87 19.18
C SER A 14 4.04 28.84 18.62
N THR A 15 3.69 27.81 19.38
CA THR A 15 2.75 26.75 18.96
C THR A 15 1.28 27.19 19.10
N LEU A 16 0.98 28.04 20.09
CA LEU A 16 -0.32 28.69 20.29
C LEU A 16 -0.62 29.73 19.20
N ASP A 17 0.39 30.51 18.79
CA ASP A 17 0.30 31.38 17.64
C ASP A 17 0.15 30.58 16.34
N GLN A 18 0.82 29.42 16.23
CA GLN A 18 0.53 28.47 15.16
C GLN A 18 -0.91 27.94 15.21
N ARG A 19 -1.53 27.72 16.38
CA ARG A 19 -2.98 27.35 16.48
C ARG A 19 -3.89 28.41 15.89
N LYS A 20 -3.56 29.70 16.03
CA LYS A 20 -4.30 30.79 15.37
C LYS A 20 -4.06 30.79 13.86
N VAL A 21 -2.83 30.50 13.41
CA VAL A 21 -2.49 30.35 11.98
C VAL A 21 -3.10 29.08 11.37
N LEU A 22 -3.28 28.00 12.13
CA LEU A 22 -3.89 26.73 11.69
C LEU A 22 -5.39 26.88 11.37
N SER A 23 -6.05 27.91 11.88
CA SER A 23 -7.41 28.29 11.45
C SER A 23 -7.46 28.97 10.07
N SER A 24 -6.32 29.37 9.50
CA SER A 24 -6.19 30.04 8.20
C SER A 24 -5.15 29.43 7.24
N GLY A 25 -4.36 28.44 7.69
CA GLY A 25 -3.25 27.84 6.97
C GLY A 25 -3.66 26.61 6.15
N GLY A 26 -3.09 26.47 4.94
CA GLY A 26 -3.32 25.32 4.07
C GLY A 26 -2.74 23.99 4.62
N PRO A 27 -2.96 22.87 3.90
CA PRO A 27 -2.55 21.50 4.31
C PRO A 27 -1.11 21.36 4.83
N GLN A 28 -0.18 22.11 4.26
CA GLN A 28 1.23 22.06 4.64
C GLN A 28 1.52 22.61 6.04
N ALA A 29 0.77 23.64 6.47
CA ALA A 29 0.89 24.19 7.82
C ALA A 29 0.39 23.19 8.87
N LEU A 30 -0.70 22.48 8.57
CA LEU A 30 -1.26 21.42 9.41
C LEU A 30 -0.28 20.27 9.57
N ASN A 31 0.30 19.80 8.46
CA ASN A 31 1.31 18.74 8.46
C ASN A 31 2.55 19.11 9.29
N SER A 32 3.06 20.34 9.15
CA SER A 32 4.17 20.83 9.97
C SER A 32 3.84 20.89 11.46
N ALA A 33 2.61 21.29 11.80
CA ALA A 33 2.16 21.34 13.18
C ALA A 33 2.08 19.95 13.80
N ILE A 34 1.56 18.95 13.08
CA ILE A 34 1.50 17.55 13.55
C ILE A 34 2.90 17.06 13.95
N VAL A 35 3.89 17.22 13.05
CA VAL A 35 5.28 16.83 13.35
C VAL A 35 5.84 17.61 14.54
N THR A 36 5.52 18.90 14.65
CA THR A 36 5.98 19.73 15.78
C THR A 36 5.41 19.24 17.12
N TYR A 37 4.11 18.96 17.18
CA TYR A 37 3.47 18.44 18.39
C TYR A 37 3.96 17.03 18.73
N PHE A 38 4.26 16.19 17.74
CA PHE A 38 4.89 14.89 17.95
C PHE A 38 6.28 15.01 18.59
N GLN A 39 7.12 15.91 18.07
CA GLN A 39 8.44 16.18 18.66
C GLN A 39 8.33 16.76 20.07
N LEU A 40 7.35 17.64 20.31
CA LEU A 40 7.07 18.16 21.64
C LEU A 40 6.72 17.05 22.62
N ASP A 41 5.91 16.06 22.22
CA ASP A 41 5.59 14.93 23.10
C ASP A 41 6.86 14.19 23.56
N GLY A 42 7.80 13.94 22.64
CA GLY A 42 9.09 13.34 22.98
C GLY A 42 9.90 14.19 23.98
N ILE A 43 9.93 15.52 23.79
CA ILE A 43 10.61 16.45 24.72
C ILE A 43 9.94 16.42 26.10
N PHE A 44 8.60 16.49 26.15
CA PHE A 44 7.85 16.42 27.39
C PHE A 44 8.01 15.06 28.08
N GLY A 45 8.11 13.96 27.32
CA GLY A 45 8.41 12.63 27.83
C GLY A 45 9.76 12.57 28.52
N TYR A 46 10.81 13.06 27.86
CA TYR A 46 12.16 13.15 28.46
C TYR A 46 12.16 13.96 29.76
N PHE A 47 11.54 15.14 29.77
CA PHE A 47 11.50 15.98 30.96
C PHE A 47 10.65 15.39 32.07
N SER A 48 9.53 14.75 31.74
CA SER A 48 8.67 14.09 32.73
C SER A 48 9.44 13.01 33.48
N ASN A 49 10.17 12.16 32.75
CA ASN A 49 11.04 11.14 33.36
C ASN A 49 12.10 11.80 34.24
N LYS A 50 12.81 12.81 33.72
CA LYS A 50 13.90 13.46 34.46
C LYS A 50 13.44 14.17 35.73
N THR A 51 12.29 14.84 35.71
CA THR A 51 11.75 15.50 36.91
C THR A 51 11.19 14.51 37.91
N ASN A 52 10.59 13.41 37.45
CA ASN A 52 10.15 12.34 38.33
C ASN A 52 11.32 11.70 39.08
N ASP A 53 12.46 11.47 38.40
CA ASP A 53 13.66 10.89 39.01
C ASP A 53 14.28 11.80 40.08
N ILE A 54 14.26 13.13 39.86
CA ILE A 54 14.94 14.10 40.74
C ILE A 54 14.03 14.57 41.89
N LEU A 55 12.77 14.88 41.58
CA LEU A 55 11.84 15.54 42.51
C LEU A 55 10.74 14.61 43.04
N GLY A 56 10.58 13.44 42.44
CA GLY A 56 9.45 12.55 42.66
C GLY A 56 8.23 12.92 41.81
N ALA A 57 7.37 11.93 41.56
CA ALA A 57 6.18 12.08 40.71
C ALA A 57 5.14 13.06 41.26
N SER A 58 5.09 13.23 42.59
CA SER A 58 4.11 14.11 43.26
C SER A 58 4.55 15.58 43.35
N ALA A 59 5.78 15.91 42.93
CA ALA A 59 6.23 17.29 42.95
C ALA A 59 5.42 18.14 41.96
N SER A 60 5.10 19.38 42.33
CA SER A 60 4.26 20.26 41.51
C SER A 60 4.80 20.47 40.09
N LEU A 61 6.13 20.52 39.94
CA LEU A 61 6.78 20.62 38.62
C LEU A 61 6.60 19.35 37.78
N SER A 62 6.77 18.17 38.40
CA SER A 62 6.54 16.87 37.76
C SER A 62 5.10 16.73 37.26
N VAL A 63 4.14 17.11 38.11
CA VAL A 63 2.70 17.13 37.77
C VAL A 63 2.42 18.10 36.62
N LEU A 64 2.99 19.31 36.65
CA LEU A 64 2.82 20.31 35.59
C LEU A 64 3.35 19.82 34.24
N ILE A 65 4.52 19.19 34.21
CA ILE A 65 5.12 18.63 32.99
C ILE A 65 4.26 17.49 32.45
N ALA A 66 3.78 16.59 33.33
CA ALA A 66 2.88 15.51 32.94
C ALA A 66 1.57 16.04 32.32
N HIS A 67 0.97 17.09 32.90
CA HIS A 67 -0.20 17.75 32.30
C HIS A 67 0.12 18.38 30.94
N GLY A 68 1.27 19.04 30.81
CA GLY A 68 1.73 19.59 29.53
C GLY A 68 1.89 18.52 28.45
N LYS A 69 2.47 17.36 28.81
CA LYS A 69 2.59 16.20 27.92
C LYS A 69 1.21 15.74 27.40
N LEU A 70 0.24 15.59 28.30
CA LEU A 70 -1.12 15.19 27.93
C LEU A 70 -1.78 16.17 26.95
N GLU A 71 -1.62 17.48 27.17
CA GLU A 71 -2.19 18.49 26.26
C GLU A 71 -1.53 18.49 24.87
N VAL A 72 -0.21 18.28 24.84
CA VAL A 72 0.55 18.14 23.58
C VAL A 72 0.08 16.91 22.81
N LEU A 73 -0.03 15.75 23.49
CA LEU A 73 -0.47 14.50 22.88
C LEU A 73 -1.91 14.58 22.39
N ARG A 74 -2.81 15.21 23.17
CA ARG A 74 -4.19 15.46 22.76
C ARG A 74 -4.24 16.30 21.48
N THR A 75 -3.50 17.42 21.46
CA THR A 75 -3.47 18.30 20.29
C THR A 75 -2.88 17.60 19.07
N PHE A 76 -1.83 16.81 19.26
CA PHE A 76 -1.25 15.98 18.20
C PHE A 76 -2.31 15.09 17.53
N PHE A 77 -3.04 14.29 18.33
CA PHE A 77 -4.06 13.40 17.80
C PHE A 77 -5.26 14.13 17.19
N ASP A 78 -5.65 15.29 17.73
CA ASP A 78 -6.72 16.12 17.15
C ASP A 78 -6.34 16.62 15.74
N LEU A 79 -5.11 17.11 15.56
CA LEU A 79 -4.61 17.56 14.26
C LEU A 79 -4.44 16.39 13.28
N LEU A 80 -3.95 15.25 13.77
CA LEU A 80 -3.80 14.04 12.96
C LEU A 80 -5.18 13.54 12.47
N LYS A 81 -6.17 13.51 13.36
CA LYS A 81 -7.55 13.16 13.03
C LYS A 81 -8.15 14.12 12.00
N GLN A 82 -7.93 15.42 12.13
CA GLN A 82 -8.40 16.41 11.15
C GLN A 82 -7.79 16.14 9.76
N THR A 83 -6.51 15.77 9.71
CA THR A 83 -5.82 15.47 8.45
C THR A 83 -6.35 14.18 7.84
N THR A 84 -6.52 13.12 8.63
CA THR A 84 -6.97 11.81 8.13
C THR A 84 -8.43 11.82 7.71
N GLN A 85 -9.28 12.67 8.32
CA GLN A 85 -10.66 12.88 7.88
C GLN A 85 -10.78 13.33 6.41
N ARG A 86 -9.76 14.03 5.87
CA ARG A 86 -9.75 14.42 4.46
C ARG A 86 -9.80 13.22 3.52
N LEU A 87 -9.20 12.09 3.91
CA LEU A 87 -9.21 10.85 3.12
C LEU A 87 -10.62 10.29 2.91
N SER A 88 -11.54 10.55 3.85
CA SER A 88 -12.94 10.07 3.75
C SER A 88 -13.76 10.80 2.67
N HIS A 89 -13.22 11.86 2.07
CA HIS A 89 -13.87 12.66 1.03
C HIS A 89 -13.13 12.57 -0.32
N VAL A 90 -12.06 11.79 -0.41
CA VAL A 90 -11.26 11.66 -1.63
C VAL A 90 -12.02 10.83 -2.66
N ARG A 91 -12.36 11.45 -3.78
CA ARG A 91 -12.88 10.74 -4.96
C ARG A 91 -11.71 10.26 -5.81
N VAL A 92 -11.57 8.94 -5.91
CA VAL A 92 -10.47 8.34 -6.65
C VAL A 92 -10.93 7.99 -8.06
N ARG A 93 -10.30 8.63 -9.05
CA ARG A 93 -10.59 8.46 -10.49
C ARG A 93 -9.48 7.77 -11.27
N ASP A 94 -8.31 7.73 -10.67
CA ASP A 94 -7.11 7.15 -11.24
C ASP A 94 -6.53 6.09 -10.29
N VAL A 95 -5.64 5.27 -10.80
CA VAL A 95 -4.99 4.15 -10.10
C VAL A 95 -3.68 4.55 -9.41
N GLY A 96 -3.24 5.80 -9.58
CA GLY A 96 -2.11 6.37 -8.84
C GLY A 96 -2.44 6.62 -7.37
N VAL A 97 -1.40 6.75 -6.55
CA VAL A 97 -1.54 7.08 -5.12
C VAL A 97 -2.15 8.49 -4.97
N PRO A 98 -3.33 8.64 -4.33
CA PRO A 98 -3.96 9.95 -4.16
C PRO A 98 -3.08 10.95 -3.41
N ALA A 99 -3.18 12.23 -3.74
CA ALA A 99 -2.34 13.29 -3.17
C ALA A 99 -2.46 13.37 -1.64
N GLU A 100 -3.67 13.23 -1.11
CA GLU A 100 -3.95 13.23 0.32
C GLU A 100 -3.27 12.06 1.05
N ALA A 101 -3.24 10.88 0.43
CA ALA A 101 -2.53 9.73 0.97
C ALA A 101 -1.01 9.95 0.93
N GLN A 102 -0.48 10.55 -0.15
CA GLN A 102 0.93 10.91 -0.24
C GLN A 102 1.34 11.95 0.82
N GLU A 103 0.51 12.97 1.06
CA GLU A 103 0.74 13.97 2.10
C GLU A 103 0.82 13.31 3.48
N LEU A 104 -0.12 12.42 3.79
CA LEU A 104 -0.14 11.73 5.07
C LEU A 104 1.07 10.80 5.25
N LEU A 105 1.49 10.10 4.21
CA LEU A 105 2.73 9.29 4.22
C LEU A 105 3.99 10.14 4.44
N ARG A 106 4.03 11.39 3.94
CA ARG A 106 5.16 12.31 4.21
C ARG A 106 5.19 12.75 5.68
N VAL A 107 4.03 13.00 6.28
CA VAL A 107 3.92 13.31 7.72
C VAL A 107 4.38 12.11 8.53
N ASP A 108 3.90 10.91 8.20
CA ASP A 108 4.30 9.66 8.87
C ASP A 108 5.80 9.42 8.78
N LYS A 109 6.38 9.57 7.59
CA LYS A 109 7.84 9.49 7.39
C LYS A 109 8.60 10.46 8.29
N SER A 110 8.15 11.71 8.39
CA SER A 110 8.82 12.71 9.23
C SER A 110 8.78 12.34 10.72
N MET A 111 7.69 11.71 11.17
CA MET A 111 7.58 11.20 12.54
C MET A 111 8.48 9.97 12.75
N MET A 112 8.53 9.05 11.78
CA MET A 112 9.41 7.88 11.82
C MET A 112 10.90 8.28 11.83
N ASP A 113 11.31 9.24 10.99
CA ASP A 113 12.68 9.78 10.99
C ASP A 113 13.06 10.35 12.37
N TYR A 114 12.14 11.06 13.03
CA TYR A 114 12.37 11.56 14.38
C TYR A 114 12.49 10.43 15.41
N MET A 115 11.63 9.41 15.34
CA MET A 115 11.68 8.25 16.24
C MET A 115 12.92 7.40 16.04
N ASP A 116 13.42 7.30 14.81
CA ASP A 116 14.64 6.54 14.51
C ASP A 116 15.87 7.17 15.16
N LEU A 117 15.92 8.51 15.20
CA LEU A 117 16.96 9.29 15.89
C LEU A 117 16.78 9.36 17.41
N SER A 118 15.61 8.98 17.94
CA SER A 118 15.34 9.01 19.38
C SER A 118 16.28 8.05 20.13
N LEU A 119 16.57 8.33 21.40
CA LEU A 119 17.42 7.48 22.26
C LEU A 119 16.63 6.37 22.99
N VAL A 120 15.33 6.23 22.70
CA VAL A 120 14.45 5.19 23.29
C VAL A 120 14.91 3.79 22.88
N VAL A 121 14.76 2.77 23.71
CA VAL A 121 15.13 1.38 23.36
C VAL A 121 14.18 0.84 22.27
N HIS A 122 14.68 0.08 21.30
CA HIS A 122 13.91 -0.36 20.12
C HIS A 122 12.55 -1.03 20.43
N SER A 123 12.48 -1.89 21.45
CA SER A 123 11.23 -2.57 21.84
C SER A 123 10.15 -1.60 22.32
N ASP A 124 10.57 -0.54 23.01
CA ASP A 124 9.66 0.46 23.55
C ASP A 124 9.16 1.38 22.43
N ARG A 125 9.98 1.61 21.39
CA ARG A 125 9.60 2.42 20.22
C ARG A 125 8.46 1.78 19.42
N GLU A 126 8.49 0.47 19.21
CA GLU A 126 7.44 -0.21 18.44
C GLU A 126 6.09 -0.11 19.16
N GLY A 127 6.07 -0.38 20.48
CA GLY A 127 4.85 -0.26 21.29
C GLY A 127 4.32 1.17 21.35
N GLU A 128 5.20 2.16 21.53
CA GLU A 128 4.81 3.58 21.58
C GLU A 128 4.34 4.12 20.23
N PHE A 129 4.96 3.69 19.13
CA PHE A 129 4.66 4.21 17.80
C PHE A 129 3.50 3.49 17.11
N ALA A 130 3.22 2.23 17.45
CA ALA A 130 2.11 1.46 16.89
C ALA A 130 0.76 2.20 16.83
N PRO A 131 0.26 2.86 17.91
CA PRO A 131 -1.00 3.60 17.84
C PRO A 131 -0.96 4.81 16.89
N ILE A 132 0.20 5.46 16.76
CA ILE A 132 0.40 6.59 15.85
C ILE A 132 0.38 6.10 14.40
N LEU A 133 1.12 5.02 14.15
CA LEU A 133 1.15 4.38 12.85
C LEU A 133 -0.23 3.88 12.42
N GLY A 134 -1.01 3.28 13.34
CA GLY A 134 -2.40 2.91 13.10
C GLY A 134 -3.27 4.12 12.73
N ALA A 135 -3.15 5.22 13.46
CA ALA A 135 -3.88 6.45 13.19
C ALA A 135 -3.58 7.08 11.82
N VAL A 136 -2.44 6.75 11.20
CA VAL A 136 -2.07 7.18 9.84
C VAL A 136 -2.51 6.14 8.80
N VAL A 137 -2.12 4.89 8.98
CA VAL A 137 -2.25 3.84 7.95
C VAL A 137 -3.68 3.31 7.85
N ASP A 138 -4.39 3.16 8.97
CA ASP A 138 -5.75 2.61 8.95
C ASP A 138 -6.73 3.49 8.14
N PRO A 139 -6.70 4.83 8.23
CA PRO A 139 -7.48 5.69 7.34
C PRO A 139 -7.16 5.53 5.84
N ILE A 140 -5.91 5.28 5.47
CA ILE A 140 -5.52 5.01 4.07
C ILE A 140 -6.15 3.70 3.61
N ILE A 141 -6.09 2.65 4.43
CA ILE A 141 -6.72 1.36 4.12
C ILE A 141 -8.25 1.51 4.04
N ALA A 142 -8.85 2.29 4.94
CA ALA A 142 -10.29 2.55 4.93
C ALA A 142 -10.74 3.27 3.64
N MET A 143 -9.95 4.25 3.16
CA MET A 143 -10.18 4.92 1.87
C MET A 143 -10.16 3.91 0.71
N LEU A 144 -9.22 2.95 0.74
CA LEU A 144 -9.09 1.89 -0.26
C LEU A 144 -10.27 0.89 -0.28
N ASN A 145 -11.07 0.83 0.78
CA ASN A 145 -12.25 -0.03 0.87
C ASN A 145 -13.57 0.75 0.76
N SER A 146 -13.50 2.06 0.56
CA SER A 146 -14.68 2.91 0.47
C SER A 146 -15.40 2.79 -0.87
N GLN A 147 -16.72 3.03 -0.87
CA GLN A 147 -17.51 3.10 -2.10
C GLN A 147 -17.19 4.32 -2.97
N GLN A 148 -16.31 5.24 -2.55
CA GLN A 148 -15.96 6.46 -3.30
C GLN A 148 -15.04 6.22 -4.50
N GLN A 149 -14.75 4.95 -4.83
CA GLN A 149 -14.01 4.49 -6.01
C GLN A 149 -14.94 4.15 -7.19
N THR A 150 -16.14 4.73 -7.23
CA THR A 150 -17.22 4.34 -8.17
C THR A 150 -16.85 4.48 -9.65
N GLU A 151 -15.83 5.26 -10.00
CA GLU A 151 -15.41 5.49 -11.39
C GLU A 151 -14.41 4.44 -11.92
N LEU A 152 -13.88 3.57 -11.05
CA LEU A 152 -12.92 2.52 -11.42
C LEU A 152 -13.64 1.18 -11.59
N ASP A 153 -13.28 0.41 -12.62
CA ASP A 153 -13.66 -1.00 -12.73
C ASP A 153 -12.91 -1.89 -11.71
N ASP A 154 -13.29 -3.17 -11.61
CA ASP A 154 -12.69 -4.13 -10.67
C ASP A 154 -11.16 -4.24 -10.82
N ALA A 155 -10.65 -4.27 -12.05
CA ALA A 155 -9.22 -4.43 -12.31
C ALA A 155 -8.45 -3.19 -11.85
N ARG A 156 -8.94 -2.00 -12.21
CA ARG A 156 -8.34 -0.71 -11.84
C ARG A 156 -8.41 -0.48 -10.33
N ARG A 157 -9.45 -0.95 -9.64
CA ARG A 157 -9.51 -0.92 -8.16
C ARG A 157 -8.41 -1.76 -7.52
N LEU A 158 -8.13 -2.95 -8.06
CA LEU A 158 -7.01 -3.78 -7.58
C LEU A 158 -5.66 -3.10 -7.83
N VAL A 159 -5.45 -2.50 -9.01
CA VAL A 159 -4.22 -1.74 -9.32
C VAL A 159 -4.03 -0.57 -8.35
N LEU A 160 -5.10 0.21 -8.08
CA LEU A 160 -5.08 1.29 -7.09
C LEU A 160 -4.64 0.78 -5.71
N LYS A 161 -5.28 -0.29 -5.22
CA LYS A 161 -4.94 -0.89 -3.92
C LYS A 161 -3.48 -1.28 -3.84
N ILE A 162 -3.00 -2.03 -4.84
CA ILE A 162 -1.61 -2.48 -4.91
C ILE A 162 -0.65 -1.30 -4.93
N ASN A 163 -0.91 -0.26 -5.73
CA ASN A 163 -0.05 0.93 -5.80
C ASN A 163 0.01 1.67 -4.45
N VAL A 164 -1.14 1.92 -3.82
CA VAL A 164 -1.21 2.65 -2.54
C VAL A 164 -0.57 1.84 -1.41
N LEU A 165 -0.91 0.56 -1.28
CA LEU A 165 -0.35 -0.31 -0.24
C LEU A 165 1.16 -0.53 -0.43
N SER A 166 1.64 -0.65 -1.67
CA SER A 166 3.08 -0.72 -1.95
C SER A 166 3.80 0.56 -1.53
N SER A 167 3.20 1.73 -1.77
CA SER A 167 3.75 3.02 -1.33
C SER A 167 3.82 3.12 0.20
N VAL A 168 2.77 2.67 0.89
CA VAL A 168 2.78 2.53 2.36
C VAL A 168 3.91 1.60 2.80
N GLN A 169 4.01 0.41 2.21
CA GLN A 169 5.03 -0.58 2.59
C GLN A 169 6.46 -0.05 2.41
N VAL A 170 6.74 0.63 1.29
CA VAL A 170 8.04 1.25 1.03
C VAL A 170 8.36 2.33 2.08
N CYS A 171 7.36 3.10 2.50
CA CYS A 171 7.52 4.09 3.57
C CYS A 171 7.95 3.43 4.90
N LEU A 172 7.39 2.26 5.23
CA LEU A 172 7.64 1.57 6.51
C LEU A 172 8.96 0.78 6.53
N THR A 173 9.33 0.15 5.42
CA THR A 173 10.43 -0.85 5.37
C THR A 173 11.79 -0.32 5.84
N GLY A 174 12.00 1.00 5.85
CA GLY A 174 13.25 1.61 6.35
C GLY A 174 13.41 1.60 7.88
N TYR A 175 12.37 1.27 8.65
CA TYR A 175 12.35 1.46 10.10
C TYR A 175 12.09 0.14 10.83
N SER A 176 12.99 -0.27 11.71
CA SER A 176 12.90 -1.56 12.41
C SER A 176 11.65 -1.70 13.28
N PHE A 177 11.21 -0.60 13.90
CA PHE A 177 10.04 -0.53 14.78
C PHE A 177 8.69 -0.54 14.03
N THR A 178 8.68 -0.61 12.70
CA THR A 178 7.45 -0.77 11.90
C THR A 178 7.35 -2.14 11.25
N SER A 179 8.30 -3.04 11.54
CA SER A 179 8.47 -4.32 10.85
C SER A 179 7.20 -5.18 10.84
N GLN A 180 6.49 -5.29 11.97
CA GLN A 180 5.24 -6.03 12.06
C GLN A 180 4.18 -5.45 11.11
N ARG A 181 4.03 -4.11 11.13
CA ARG A 181 3.04 -3.45 10.29
C ARG A 181 3.40 -3.54 8.80
N SER A 182 4.69 -3.37 8.46
CA SER A 182 5.19 -3.53 7.09
C SER A 182 4.90 -4.94 6.55
N LYS A 183 5.05 -5.98 7.39
CA LYS A 183 4.70 -7.36 7.03
C LYS A 183 3.21 -7.51 6.72
N VAL A 184 2.32 -7.01 7.59
CA VAL A 184 0.87 -7.07 7.36
C VAL A 184 0.49 -6.38 6.05
N ILE A 185 1.05 -5.21 5.77
CA ILE A 185 0.80 -4.51 4.50
C ILE A 185 1.34 -5.32 3.32
N GLY A 186 2.52 -5.94 3.45
CA GLY A 186 3.08 -6.82 2.43
C GLY A 186 2.19 -8.03 2.13
N ASP A 187 1.61 -8.64 3.15
CA ASP A 187 0.65 -9.74 3.00
C ASP A 187 -0.63 -9.28 2.27
N MET A 188 -1.12 -8.07 2.56
CA MET A 188 -2.23 -7.46 1.83
C MET A 188 -1.88 -7.19 0.35
N VAL A 189 -0.70 -6.62 0.07
CA VAL A 189 -0.21 -6.41 -1.31
C VAL A 189 -0.17 -7.74 -2.07
N ASN A 190 0.36 -8.80 -1.45
CA ASN A 190 0.44 -10.12 -2.06
C ASN A 190 -0.93 -10.73 -2.33
N LEU A 191 -1.89 -10.56 -1.42
CA LEU A 191 -3.26 -11.01 -1.59
C LEU A 191 -3.94 -10.32 -2.77
N ASP A 192 -3.94 -8.98 -2.80
CA ASP A 192 -4.55 -8.20 -3.88
C ASP A 192 -3.86 -8.48 -5.22
N THR A 193 -2.53 -8.66 -5.22
CA THR A 193 -1.76 -9.06 -6.40
C THR A 193 -2.22 -10.42 -6.92
N THR A 194 -2.45 -11.38 -6.02
CA THR A 194 -2.97 -12.71 -6.41
C THR A 194 -4.35 -12.60 -7.02
N SER A 195 -5.25 -11.82 -6.41
CA SER A 195 -6.58 -11.56 -6.98
C SER A 195 -6.52 -10.90 -8.37
N PHE A 196 -5.58 -9.97 -8.59
CA PHE A 196 -5.38 -9.36 -9.90
C PHE A 196 -4.86 -10.36 -10.94
N VAL A 197 -3.91 -11.23 -10.56
CA VAL A 197 -3.38 -12.30 -11.41
C VAL A 197 -4.50 -13.25 -11.82
N ASP A 198 -5.35 -13.67 -10.89
CA ASP A 198 -6.45 -14.59 -11.16
C ASP A 198 -7.53 -13.95 -12.04
N PHE A 199 -7.88 -12.69 -11.75
CA PHE A 199 -8.81 -11.90 -12.57
C PHE A 199 -8.28 -11.77 -14.01
N SER A 200 -7.02 -11.38 -14.18
CA SER A 200 -6.39 -11.16 -15.48
C SER A 200 -6.27 -12.47 -16.27
N THR A 201 -5.84 -13.55 -15.61
CA THR A 201 -5.77 -14.89 -16.19
C THR A 201 -7.13 -15.32 -16.72
N SER A 202 -8.18 -15.18 -15.90
CA SER A 202 -9.54 -15.55 -16.28
C SER A 202 -10.04 -14.71 -17.46
N LYS A 203 -9.79 -13.40 -17.46
CA LYS A 203 -10.18 -12.50 -18.57
C LYS A 203 -9.46 -12.81 -19.88
N ILE A 204 -8.17 -13.10 -19.83
CA ILE A 204 -7.38 -13.49 -21.00
C ILE A 204 -7.97 -14.78 -21.57
N LEU A 205 -8.09 -15.83 -20.76
CA LEU A 205 -8.61 -17.13 -21.21
C LEU A 205 -10.06 -17.04 -21.73
N ALA A 206 -10.90 -16.25 -21.08
CA ALA A 206 -12.26 -15.97 -21.52
C ALA A 206 -12.30 -15.32 -22.91
N SER A 207 -11.40 -14.35 -23.17
CA SER A 207 -11.33 -13.63 -24.45
C SER A 207 -11.00 -14.54 -25.64
N PHE A 208 -10.33 -15.66 -25.38
CA PHE A 208 -10.02 -16.69 -26.38
C PHE A 208 -10.98 -17.89 -26.31
N GLY A 209 -12.07 -17.83 -25.53
CA GLY A 209 -13.09 -18.89 -25.49
C GLY A 209 -12.74 -20.12 -24.66
N PHE A 210 -11.70 -20.07 -23.82
CA PHE A 210 -11.29 -21.24 -23.02
C PHE A 210 -12.31 -21.62 -21.94
N ASP A 211 -13.20 -20.72 -21.52
CA ASP A 211 -14.15 -20.99 -20.43
C ASP A 211 -15.10 -22.15 -20.74
N GLN A 212 -15.41 -22.34 -22.02
CA GLN A 212 -16.30 -23.40 -22.49
C GLN A 212 -15.53 -24.58 -23.13
N LEU A 213 -14.20 -24.49 -23.25
CA LEU A 213 -13.39 -25.48 -23.98
C LEU A 213 -13.48 -26.89 -23.36
N HIS A 214 -13.55 -26.99 -22.04
CA HIS A 214 -13.69 -28.26 -21.32
C HIS A 214 -15.08 -28.89 -21.50
N LEU A 215 -16.08 -28.09 -21.88
CA LEU A 215 -17.45 -28.53 -22.18
C LEU A 215 -17.67 -28.81 -23.67
N SER A 216 -16.70 -28.47 -24.53
CA SER A 216 -16.83 -28.65 -25.97
C SER A 216 -16.82 -30.13 -26.32
N VAL A 217 -17.92 -30.59 -26.92
CA VAL A 217 -18.06 -31.93 -27.49
C VAL A 217 -17.69 -31.92 -28.98
N ASP A 218 -17.64 -30.73 -29.61
CA ASP A 218 -17.23 -30.55 -31.01
C ASP A 218 -15.70 -30.40 -31.13
N PRO A 219 -15.01 -31.35 -31.81
CA PRO A 219 -13.57 -31.26 -32.08
C PRO A 219 -13.17 -30.06 -32.92
N ALA A 220 -14.01 -29.61 -33.85
CA ALA A 220 -13.69 -28.50 -34.73
C ALA A 220 -13.67 -27.17 -33.96
N ALA A 221 -14.69 -26.93 -33.13
CA ALA A 221 -14.73 -25.76 -32.25
C ALA A 221 -13.56 -25.76 -31.24
N ALA A 222 -13.25 -26.90 -30.64
CA ALA A 222 -12.12 -27.01 -29.70
C ALA A 222 -10.78 -26.69 -30.35
N LEU A 223 -10.55 -27.20 -31.57
CA LEU A 223 -9.34 -26.92 -32.34
C LEU A 223 -9.26 -25.46 -32.78
N GLN A 224 -10.38 -24.84 -33.15
CA GLN A 224 -10.44 -23.42 -33.51
C GLN A 224 -10.02 -22.53 -32.33
N THR A 225 -10.50 -22.80 -31.12
CA THR A 225 -10.09 -22.09 -29.88
C THR A 225 -8.58 -22.20 -29.65
N LEU A 226 -8.02 -23.41 -29.76
CA LEU A 226 -6.58 -23.64 -29.60
C LEU A 226 -5.76 -22.90 -30.67
N GLN A 227 -6.21 -22.94 -31.93
CA GLN A 227 -5.57 -22.24 -33.04
C GLN A 227 -5.59 -20.72 -32.87
N GLN A 228 -6.73 -20.15 -32.48
CA GLN A 228 -6.86 -18.71 -32.26
C GLN A 228 -5.88 -18.23 -31.19
N PHE A 229 -5.80 -18.93 -30.06
CA PHE A 229 -4.88 -18.56 -28.99
C PHE A 229 -3.41 -18.69 -29.40
N TYR A 230 -3.06 -19.80 -30.05
CA TYR A 230 -1.68 -20.05 -30.47
C TYR A 230 -1.22 -19.09 -31.58
N SER A 231 -2.10 -18.77 -32.53
CA SER A 231 -1.81 -17.79 -33.59
C SER A 231 -1.60 -16.38 -33.01
N TYR A 232 -2.38 -16.02 -31.99
CA TYR A 232 -2.21 -14.76 -31.27
C TYR A 232 -0.85 -14.70 -30.58
N THR A 233 -0.50 -15.71 -29.76
CA THR A 233 0.79 -15.70 -29.04
C THR A 233 1.99 -15.77 -29.98
N ALA A 234 1.87 -16.45 -31.12
CA ALA A 234 2.91 -16.47 -32.15
C ALA A 234 3.14 -15.10 -32.81
N THR A 235 2.07 -14.31 -32.99
CA THR A 235 2.12 -13.02 -33.69
C THR A 235 2.45 -11.87 -32.74
N ALA A 236 1.75 -11.82 -31.60
CA ALA A 236 1.89 -10.73 -30.63
C ALA A 236 3.10 -10.92 -29.70
N GLY A 237 3.58 -12.16 -29.53
CA GLY A 237 4.66 -12.50 -28.62
C GLY A 237 4.26 -12.45 -27.14
N ALA A 238 3.41 -11.52 -26.71
CA ALA A 238 3.04 -11.33 -25.31
C ALA A 238 1.53 -11.53 -25.07
N LEU A 239 1.16 -11.77 -23.80
CA LEU A 239 -0.24 -11.82 -23.38
C LEU A 239 -0.83 -10.40 -23.28
N PRO A 240 -2.12 -10.20 -23.61
CA PRO A 240 -2.79 -8.91 -23.52
C PRO A 240 -3.20 -8.64 -22.06
N ILE A 241 -2.24 -8.35 -21.20
CA ILE A 241 -2.48 -8.07 -19.78
C ILE A 241 -2.98 -6.63 -19.63
N ALA A 242 -4.30 -6.48 -19.47
CA ALA A 242 -4.90 -5.16 -19.25
C ALA A 242 -4.35 -4.50 -17.97
N HIS A 243 -4.12 -3.19 -18.03
CA HIS A 243 -3.66 -2.35 -16.91
C HIS A 243 -2.29 -2.71 -16.31
N ILE A 244 -1.47 -3.56 -16.94
CA ILE A 244 -0.12 -3.89 -16.43
C ILE A 244 0.78 -2.63 -16.33
N GLU A 245 0.66 -1.70 -17.27
CA GLU A 245 1.42 -0.44 -17.26
C GLU A 245 0.98 0.54 -16.16
N ALA A 246 -0.16 0.29 -15.53
CA ALA A 246 -0.70 1.16 -14.49
C ALA A 246 -0.10 0.87 -13.09
N PHE A 247 0.64 -0.23 -12.92
CA PHE A 247 1.41 -0.47 -11.71
C PHE A 247 2.66 0.40 -11.66
N GLN A 248 2.86 1.11 -10.56
CA GLN A 248 3.95 2.07 -10.43
C GLN A 248 5.34 1.41 -10.30
N SER A 249 5.40 0.17 -9.78
CA SER A 249 6.66 -0.55 -9.59
C SER A 249 6.96 -1.45 -10.78
N VAL A 250 8.09 -1.21 -11.44
CA VAL A 250 8.59 -2.06 -12.56
C VAL A 250 8.76 -3.51 -12.13
N ARG A 251 9.35 -3.74 -10.96
CA ARG A 251 9.54 -5.09 -10.40
C ARG A 251 8.21 -5.80 -10.14
N LEU A 252 7.19 -5.06 -9.68
CA LEU A 252 5.84 -5.64 -9.51
C LEU A 252 5.22 -5.96 -10.86
N ARG A 253 5.39 -5.11 -11.88
CA ARG A 253 4.90 -5.40 -13.25
C ARG A 253 5.48 -6.69 -13.80
N GLU A 254 6.80 -6.85 -13.72
CA GLU A 254 7.49 -8.07 -14.17
C GLU A 254 7.01 -9.31 -13.40
N SER A 255 6.93 -9.22 -12.07
CA SER A 255 6.44 -10.31 -11.23
C SER A 255 4.99 -10.70 -11.55
N ILE A 256 4.10 -9.71 -11.71
CA ILE A 256 2.69 -9.94 -12.07
C ILE A 256 2.59 -10.57 -13.47
N ALA A 257 3.33 -10.06 -14.45
CA ALA A 257 3.35 -10.59 -15.80
C ALA A 257 3.85 -12.05 -15.84
N SER A 258 4.90 -12.37 -15.09
CA SER A 258 5.39 -13.75 -14.95
C SER A 258 4.33 -14.67 -14.35
N ARG A 259 3.72 -14.24 -13.22
CA ARG A 259 2.69 -15.02 -12.53
C ARG A 259 1.44 -15.24 -13.39
N ILE A 260 1.01 -14.24 -14.16
CA ILE A 260 -0.10 -14.39 -15.12
C ILE A 260 0.29 -15.39 -16.22
N THR A 261 1.50 -15.29 -16.75
CA THR A 261 1.99 -16.22 -17.79
C THR A 261 2.03 -17.65 -17.28
N GLU A 262 2.52 -17.87 -16.06
CA GLU A 262 2.50 -19.17 -15.37
C GLU A 262 1.08 -19.71 -15.19
N ASN A 263 0.17 -18.88 -14.65
CA ASN A 263 -1.22 -19.29 -14.44
C ASN A 263 -1.95 -19.60 -15.75
N VAL A 264 -1.77 -18.78 -16.79
CA VAL A 264 -2.33 -19.02 -18.12
C VAL A 264 -1.80 -20.34 -18.69
N CYS A 265 -0.50 -20.60 -18.62
CA CYS A 265 0.09 -21.86 -19.07
C CYS A 265 -0.46 -23.06 -18.29
N SER A 266 -0.57 -22.95 -16.97
CA SER A 266 -1.10 -24.01 -16.11
C SER A 266 -2.56 -24.32 -16.43
N VAL A 267 -3.41 -23.29 -16.56
CA VAL A 267 -4.83 -23.49 -16.88
C VAL A 267 -5.00 -24.00 -18.31
N TYR A 268 -4.17 -23.54 -19.25
CA TYR A 268 -4.14 -24.06 -20.61
C TYR A 268 -3.81 -25.55 -20.62
N ASP A 269 -2.76 -25.98 -19.91
CA ASP A 269 -2.34 -27.38 -19.80
C ASP A 269 -3.48 -28.27 -19.24
N GLN A 270 -4.10 -27.82 -18.14
CA GLN A 270 -5.23 -28.50 -17.54
C GLN A 270 -6.41 -28.66 -18.52
N ARG A 271 -6.79 -27.57 -19.20
CA ARG A 271 -7.92 -27.58 -20.15
C ARG A 271 -7.60 -28.40 -21.41
N PHE A 272 -6.36 -28.32 -21.92
CA PHE A 272 -5.90 -29.08 -23.07
C PHE A 272 -5.97 -30.59 -22.85
N HIS A 273 -5.58 -31.05 -21.65
CA HIS A 273 -5.66 -32.46 -21.28
C HIS A 273 -7.08 -32.92 -20.91
N ALA A 274 -7.92 -32.02 -20.39
CA ALA A 274 -9.28 -32.35 -19.96
C ALA A 274 -10.30 -32.43 -21.12
N THR A 275 -10.06 -31.80 -22.27
CA THR A 275 -11.04 -31.77 -23.38
C THR A 275 -11.03 -33.07 -24.20
N PRO A 276 -12.09 -33.89 -24.16
CA PRO A 276 -12.14 -35.17 -24.87
C PRO A 276 -12.06 -34.99 -26.40
N ALA A 277 -12.69 -33.94 -26.92
CA ALA A 277 -12.75 -33.60 -28.33
C ALA A 277 -11.37 -33.33 -28.97
N VAL A 278 -10.37 -32.93 -28.16
CA VAL A 278 -8.98 -32.66 -28.59
C VAL A 278 -8.18 -33.96 -28.75
N SER A 279 -8.66 -35.09 -28.23
CA SER A 279 -7.98 -36.39 -28.29
C SER A 279 -7.97 -37.02 -29.69
N ASN A 280 -8.87 -36.57 -30.58
CA ASN A 280 -9.11 -37.16 -31.90
C ASN A 280 -8.45 -36.38 -33.06
N VAL A 281 -7.62 -35.37 -32.77
CA VAL A 281 -6.95 -34.54 -33.80
C VAL A 281 -5.45 -34.47 -33.53
N ASP A 282 -4.64 -34.22 -34.57
CA ASP A 282 -3.20 -33.99 -34.45
C ASP A 282 -2.92 -32.70 -33.65
N ARG A 283 -2.82 -32.90 -32.33
CA ARG A 283 -2.65 -31.87 -31.31
C ARG A 283 -1.19 -31.51 -31.04
N SER A 284 -0.25 -32.15 -31.74
CA SER A 284 1.19 -31.94 -31.54
C SER A 284 1.62 -30.49 -31.79
N ALA A 285 0.88 -29.75 -32.62
CA ALA A 285 1.11 -28.34 -32.89
C ALA A 285 0.79 -27.40 -31.72
N PHE A 286 -0.09 -27.82 -30.79
CA PHE A 286 -0.65 -26.97 -29.72
C PHE A 286 -0.24 -27.44 -28.33
N GLU A 287 0.89 -28.15 -28.21
CA GLU A 287 1.33 -28.64 -26.91
C GLU A 287 1.62 -27.49 -25.93
N PRO A 288 1.23 -27.62 -24.65
CA PRO A 288 1.49 -26.63 -23.60
C PRO A 288 2.96 -26.21 -23.49
N ARG A 289 3.88 -27.14 -23.75
CA ARG A 289 5.33 -26.86 -23.78
C ARG A 289 5.71 -25.83 -24.84
N LYS A 290 5.10 -25.90 -26.04
CA LYS A 290 5.39 -24.96 -27.13
C LYS A 290 4.87 -23.56 -26.81
N LEU A 291 3.66 -23.48 -26.26
CA LEU A 291 3.09 -22.23 -25.76
C LEU A 291 4.01 -21.57 -24.73
N ARG A 292 4.52 -22.35 -23.78
CA ARG A 292 5.43 -21.83 -22.75
C ARG A 292 6.71 -21.26 -23.35
N VAL A 293 7.34 -21.98 -24.27
CA VAL A 293 8.55 -21.50 -24.97
C VAL A 293 8.30 -20.20 -25.72
N MET A 294 7.14 -20.04 -26.36
CA MET A 294 6.80 -18.81 -27.09
C MET A 294 6.64 -17.60 -26.15
N LEU A 295 5.99 -17.79 -25.00
CA LEU A 295 5.77 -16.73 -24.01
C LEU A 295 7.04 -16.40 -23.21
N ASP A 296 7.91 -17.38 -22.98
CA ASP A 296 9.20 -17.13 -22.33
C ASP A 296 10.17 -16.41 -23.29
N ALA A 297 10.19 -16.77 -24.58
CA ALA A 297 11.03 -16.11 -25.58
C ALA A 297 10.73 -14.61 -25.73
N SER A 298 9.45 -14.22 -25.65
CA SER A 298 9.05 -12.82 -25.74
C SER A 298 9.37 -12.01 -24.48
N SER A 299 9.33 -12.61 -23.29
CA SER A 299 9.76 -11.97 -22.05
C SER A 299 11.26 -11.66 -22.00
N SER A 300 12.07 -12.41 -22.75
CA SER A 300 13.52 -12.17 -22.88
C SER A 300 13.90 -11.09 -23.90
N ALA A 301 12.96 -10.70 -24.77
CA ALA A 301 13.18 -9.71 -25.83
C ALA A 301 12.74 -8.29 -25.44
N SER A 302 12.04 -8.15 -24.30
CA SER A 302 11.50 -6.89 -23.77
C SER A 302 12.24 -6.34 -22.55
N SER A 303 13.32 -7.01 -22.12
CA SER A 303 14.29 -6.54 -21.12
C SER A 303 15.50 -5.85 -21.76
#